data_AF-A0A2V8UH32-F1
#
_entry.id   AF-A0A2V8UH32-F1
#
_cell.length_a   1.000
_cell.length_b   1.000
_cell.length_c   1.000
_cell.angle_alpha   90.00
_cell.angle_beta   90.00
_cell.angle_gamma   90.00
#
_symmetry.space_group_name_H-M   'P 1'
#
loop_
_entity.id
_entity.type
_entity.pdbx_description
1 polymer ?
#
loop_
_entity_poly.entity_id
_entity_poly.type
_entity_poly.pdbx_seq_one_letter_code
_entity_poly.pdbx_strand_id
1 'polypeptide(L)' 'MLTLKQGSRVFQAQIEPGRDVLHSLRDGSLLEVTGICLIEAGGLWNEPESFHVLLRSPEDIVVLRRA' A
#
# COMPACT_ATOMS: atom_id res chain seq x y z
N MET A 1 -0.99 2.85 8.71
CA MET A 1 -0.17 1.96 7.87
C MET A 1 -1.06 0.81 7.40
N LEU A 2 -0.98 0.45 6.13
CA LEU A 2 -1.73 -0.67 5.52
C LEU A 2 -0.73 -1.71 5.00
N THR A 3 -1.11 -2.99 5.11
CA THR A 3 -0.40 -4.08 4.42
C THR A 3 -1.23 -4.51 3.24
N LEU A 4 -0.68 -4.39 2.03
CA LEU A 4 -1.36 -4.74 0.79
C LEU A 4 -0.69 -5.97 0.18
N LYS A 5 -1.46 -6.75 -0.58
CA LYS A 5 -0.95 -7.93 -1.28
C LYS A 5 -1.45 -7.98 -2.71
N GLN A 6 -0.54 -8.23 -3.65
CA GLN A 6 -0.87 -8.52 -5.05
C GLN A 6 -0.11 -9.78 -5.48
N GLY A 7 -0.83 -10.87 -5.74
CA GLY A 7 -0.23 -12.16 -6.02
C GLY A 7 0.64 -12.63 -4.85
N SER A 8 1.94 -12.85 -5.09
CA SER A 8 2.92 -13.22 -4.08
C SER A 8 3.63 -12.04 -3.41
N ARG A 9 3.42 -10.80 -3.89
CA ARG A 9 4.11 -9.60 -3.37
C ARG A 9 3.30 -8.92 -2.28
N VAL A 10 4.01 -8.46 -1.25
CA VAL A 10 3.48 -7.67 -0.14
C VAL A 10 4.05 -6.26 -0.25
N PHE A 11 3.20 -5.28 0.02
CA PHE A 11 3.54 -3.86 0.02
C PHE A 11 3.16 -3.26 1.37
N GLN A 12 4.01 -2.40 1.89
CA GLN A 12 3.70 -1.59 3.07
C GLN A 12 3.31 -0.19 2.60
N ALA A 13 2.04 0.17 2.78
CA ALA A 13 1.57 1.50 2.43
C ALA A 13 1.55 2.41 3.67
N GLN A 14 2.27 3.52 3.56
CA GLN A 14 2.28 4.61 4.54
C GLN A 14 1.46 5.76 3.96
N ILE A 15 0.59 6.31 4.79
CA ILE A 15 -0.26 7.43 4.44
C ILE A 15 -0.01 8.52 5.46
N GLU A 16 0.26 9.73 4.98
CA GLU A 16 0.36 10.88 5.85
C GLU A 16 -0.96 11.04 6.64
N PRO A 17 -0.90 11.36 7.94
CA PRO A 17 -2.07 11.38 8.79
C PRO A 17 -3.09 12.41 8.28
N GLY A 18 -4.25 11.90 7.87
CA GLY A 18 -5.42 12.65 7.42
C GLY A 18 -6.69 11.84 7.72
N ARG A 19 -7.83 12.53 7.92
CA ARG A 19 -9.08 12.00 8.52
C ARG A 19 -9.49 10.59 8.05
N ASP A 20 -9.83 9.75 9.04
CA ASP A 20 -10.83 8.67 9.13
C ASP A 20 -11.06 7.62 8.03
N VAL A 21 -10.45 7.69 6.84
CA VAL A 21 -10.73 6.72 5.75
C VAL A 21 -10.39 5.28 6.17
N LEU A 22 -9.34 5.11 6.98
CA LEU A 22 -8.89 3.80 7.45
C LEU A 22 -9.90 3.11 8.39
N HIS A 23 -10.75 3.85 9.12
CA HIS A 23 -11.70 3.23 10.06
C HIS A 23 -12.80 2.43 9.37
N SER A 24 -13.09 2.74 8.11
CA SER A 24 -14.11 2.02 7.32
C SER A 24 -13.54 0.81 6.57
N LEU A 25 -12.22 0.63 6.59
CA LEU A 25 -11.49 -0.32 5.78
C LEU A 25 -11.41 -1.67 6.51
N ARG A 26 -11.82 -2.74 5.83
CA ARG A 26 -11.78 -4.11 6.37
C ARG A 26 -10.70 -4.92 5.69
N ASP A 27 -10.03 -5.77 6.45
CA ASP A 27 -9.09 -6.75 5.90
C ASP A 27 -9.74 -7.59 4.80
N GLY A 28 -9.01 -7.77 3.69
CA GLY A 28 -9.51 -8.47 2.51
C GLY A 28 -10.29 -7.61 1.51
N SER A 29 -10.48 -6.32 1.79
CA SER A 29 -11.01 -5.37 0.80
C SER A 29 -10.06 -5.26 -0.40
N LEU A 30 -10.63 -5.11 -1.60
CA LEU A 30 -9.87 -4.82 -2.81
C LEU A 30 -9.77 -3.30 -2.96
N LEU A 31 -8.55 -2.80 -3.08
CA LEU A 31 -8.24 -1.39 -3.17
C LEU A 31 -7.54 -1.09 -4.48
N GLU A 32 -7.81 0.09 -5.03
CA GLU A 32 -6.92 0.79 -5.94
C GLU A 32 -6.16 1.84 -5.13
N VAL A 33 -4.86 1.94 -5.37
CA VAL A 33 -3.97 2.80 -4.60
C VAL A 33 -3.06 3.56 -5.56
N THR A 34 -3.00 4.88 -5.41
CA THR A 34 -2.17 5.77 -6.24
C THR A 34 -1.11 6.44 -5.37
N GLY A 35 0.17 6.25 -5.68
CA GLY A 35 1.24 6.85 -4.88
C GLY A 35 2.62 6.57 -5.46
N ILE A 36 3.65 6.82 -4.65
CA ILE A 36 5.04 6.52 -5.02
C ILE A 36 5.41 5.14 -4.47
N CYS A 37 5.79 4.22 -5.36
CA CYS A 37 6.34 2.93 -4.95
C CYS A 37 7.86 3.03 -4.82
N LEU A 38 8.35 3.12 -3.58
CA LEU A 38 9.76 2.97 -3.25
C LEU A 38 10.10 1.48 -3.17
N ILE A 39 11.12 1.08 -3.92
CA ILE A 39 11.63 -0.29 -3.92
C ILE A 39 13.02 -0.24 -3.31
N GLU A 40 13.22 -0.95 -2.20
CA GLU A 40 14.58 -1.19 -1.71
C GLU A 40 15.05 -2.51 -2.31
N ALA A 41 16.14 -2.40 -3.07
CA ALA A 41 16.76 -3.53 -3.71
C ALA A 41 18.07 -3.89 -2.99
N GLY A 42 18.40 -5.17 -2.99
CA GLY A 42 19.52 -5.71 -2.23
C GLY A 42 20.18 -6.91 -2.91
N GLY A 43 21.14 -7.50 -2.21
CA GLY A 43 21.90 -8.65 -2.67
C GLY A 43 22.86 -8.38 -3.84
N LEU A 44 23.49 -9.45 -4.33
CA LEU A 44 24.48 -9.40 -5.40
C LEU A 44 23.89 -8.94 -6.73
N TRP A 45 22.59 -9.18 -6.94
CA TRP A 45 21.89 -8.96 -8.21
C TRP A 45 20.92 -7.78 -8.16
N ASN A 46 20.94 -6.98 -7.09
CA ASN A 46 20.04 -5.83 -6.90
C ASN A 46 18.57 -6.23 -7.05
N GLU A 47 18.20 -7.33 -6.40
CA GLU A 47 16.84 -7.88 -6.44
C GLU A 47 15.91 -7.05 -5.53
N PRO A 48 14.63 -6.86 -5.90
CA PRO A 48 13.68 -6.16 -5.02
C PRO A 48 13.43 -6.97 -3.73
N GLU A 49 13.77 -6.40 -2.58
CA GLU A 49 13.60 -7.04 -1.27
C GLU A 49 12.41 -6.45 -0.50
N SER A 50 12.15 -5.15 -0.64
CA SER A 50 11.03 -4.47 0.03
C SER A 50 10.29 -3.53 -0.91
N PHE A 51 9.00 -3.31 -0.62
CA PHE A 51 8.12 -2.44 -1.39
C PHE A 51 7.32 -1.54 -0.44
N HIS A 52 7.58 -0.25 -0.51
CA HIS A 52 6.90 0.77 0.27
C HIS A 52 6.08 1.66 -0.66
N VAL A 53 4.79 1.83 -0.35
CA VAL A 53 3.92 2.73 -1.09
C VAL A 53 3.69 3.97 -0.24
N LEU A 54 4.19 5.11 -0.70
CA LEU A 54 4.04 6.39 -0.04
C LEU A 54 2.79 7.09 -0.61
N LEU A 55 1.81 7.30 0.25
CA LEU A 55 0.53 7.95 -0.06
C LEU A 55 0.49 9.33 0.57
N ARG A 56 0.03 10.31 -0.19
CA ARG A 56 0.00 11.70 0.23
C ARG A 56 -1.25 12.01 1.06
N SER A 57 -2.38 11.41 0.71
CA SER A 57 -3.65 11.68 1.39
C SER A 57 -4.65 10.53 1.24
N PRO A 58 -5.76 10.53 2.00
CA PRO A 58 -6.73 9.43 1.95
C PRO A 58 -7.42 9.23 0.60
N GLU A 59 -7.48 10.26 -0.24
CA GLU A 59 -8.03 10.22 -1.60
C GLU A 59 -7.20 9.35 -2.55
N ASP A 60 -5.95 9.05 -2.19
CA ASP A 60 -5.08 8.12 -2.93
C ASP A 60 -5.52 6.65 -2.79
N ILE A 61 -6.52 6.36 -1.94
CA ILE A 61 -7.06 5.03 -1.70
C ILE A 61 -8.52 4.97 -2.14
N VAL A 62 -8.80 4.12 -3.12
CA VAL A 62 -10.17 3.84 -3.59
C VAL A 62 -10.54 2.40 -3.24
N VAL A 63 -11.66 2.22 -2.53
CA VAL A 63 -12.19 0.89 -2.24
C VAL A 63 -12.99 0.39 -3.45
N LEU A 64 -12.42 -0.56 -4.19
CA LEU A 64 -13.09 -1.20 -5.33
C LEU A 64 -14.10 -2.25 -4.87
N ARG A 65 -13.78 -3.00 -3.81
CA ARG A 65 -14.67 -4.02 -3.22
C ARG A 65 -14.44 -4.13 -1.71
N ARG A 66 -15.52 -4.15 -0.94
CA ARG A 66 -15.48 -4.46 0.49
C ARG A 66 -15.47 -5.97 0.73
N ALA A 67 -14.79 -6.38 1.80
CA ALA A 67 -14.85 -7.75 2.33
C ALA A 67 -16.22 -8.06 2.95
#